data_AF-A0A7S0LD27-F1
#
_entry.id   AF-A0A7S0LD27-F1
#
_cell.length_a   1.000
_cell.length_b   1.000
_cell.length_c   1.000
_cell.angle_alpha   90.00
_cell.angle_beta   90.00
_cell.angle_gamma   90.00
#
_symmetry.space_group_name_H-M   'P 1'
#
loop_
_entity.id
_entity.type
_entity.pdbx_description
1 polymer ?
#
loop_
_entity_poly.entity_id
_entity_poly.type
_entity_poly.pdbx_seq_one_letter_code
_entity_poly.pdbx_strand_id
1 'polypeptide(L)'
;SVIATDGDESVLTLLSANAAANVPSEGRPLAVAHLKWGEADGDKALEALGLSRPPDLLIATGCVYGGESEVWAALSRTLSALSGPHTLVLLAHGAGAAPGVHGLRGAFYAHTAAAFDVRRVSQHTLHADHRGCQIHALVRRQPADGAAAGGVECAEGVDGAPAKRAKRRADVGGGAGGSGSAGALTLARWRGST
;
A
#
# COMPACT_ATOMS: atom_id res chain seq x y z
N SER A 1 6.67 11.05 -15.78
CA SER A 1 5.26 11.26 -15.41
C SER A 1 5.10 10.94 -13.94
N VAL A 2 4.08 11.54 -13.33
CA VAL A 2 3.57 11.19 -11.99
C VAL A 2 2.16 10.68 -12.17
N ILE A 3 1.75 9.66 -11.41
CA ILE A 3 0.36 9.21 -11.37
C ILE A 3 -0.10 9.29 -9.91
N ALA A 4 -1.08 10.13 -9.63
CA ALA A 4 -1.73 10.20 -8.33
C ALA A 4 -2.96 9.27 -8.35
N THR A 5 -3.10 8.43 -7.32
CA THR A 5 -4.15 7.43 -7.27
C THR A 5 -4.87 7.43 -5.94
N ASP A 6 -6.18 7.15 -6.00
CA ASP A 6 -7.03 6.91 -4.84
C ASP A 6 -8.12 5.89 -5.20
N GLY A 7 -8.77 5.29 -4.20
CA GLY A 7 -9.89 4.37 -4.38
C GLY A 7 -11.27 5.03 -4.21
N ASP A 8 -11.30 6.32 -3.85
CA ASP A 8 -12.53 7.11 -3.71
C ASP A 8 -12.68 8.14 -4.84
N GLU A 9 -13.77 8.03 -5.61
CA GLU A 9 -14.10 8.91 -6.74
C GLU A 9 -14.21 10.41 -6.36
N SER A 10 -14.68 10.71 -5.15
CA SER A 10 -14.75 12.08 -4.67
C SER A 10 -13.36 12.66 -4.42
N VAL A 11 -12.42 11.83 -3.94
CA VAL A 11 -11.01 12.20 -3.77
C VAL A 11 -10.33 12.35 -5.12
N LEU A 12 -10.62 11.49 -6.11
CA LEU A 12 -10.10 11.63 -7.47
C LEU A 12 -10.53 12.93 -8.15
N THR A 13 -11.77 13.38 -7.90
CA THR A 13 -12.26 14.68 -8.37
C THR A 13 -11.43 15.82 -7.78
N LEU A 14 -11.18 15.78 -6.47
CA LEU A 14 -10.35 16.77 -5.78
C LEU A 14 -8.88 16.73 -6.25
N LEU A 15 -8.30 15.53 -6.41
CA LEU A 15 -6.95 15.34 -6.94
C LEU A 15 -6.81 15.94 -8.34
N SER A 16 -7.81 15.75 -9.20
CA SER A 16 -7.83 16.31 -10.55
C SER A 16 -7.86 17.84 -10.54
N ALA A 17 -8.70 18.44 -9.67
CA ALA A 17 -8.74 19.88 -9.49
C ALA A 17 -7.41 20.44 -8.96
N ASN A 18 -6.81 19.77 -7.97
CA ASN A 18 -5.52 20.16 -7.41
C ASN A 18 -4.39 20.04 -8.45
N ALA A 19 -4.40 18.98 -9.26
CA ALA A 19 -3.47 18.81 -10.36
C ALA A 19 -3.57 19.95 -11.36
N ALA A 20 -4.78 20.27 -11.82
CA ALA A 20 -5.01 21.36 -12.76
C ALA A 20 -4.58 22.73 -12.22
N ALA A 21 -4.73 22.97 -10.91
CA ALA A 21 -4.36 24.23 -10.27
C ALA A 21 -2.84 24.38 -10.02
N ASN A 22 -2.10 23.28 -9.85
CA ASN A 22 -0.71 23.31 -9.38
C ASN A 22 0.32 22.79 -10.38
N VAL A 23 -0.10 22.06 -11.42
CA VAL A 23 0.81 21.54 -12.45
C VAL A 23 0.98 22.61 -13.53
N PRO A 24 2.20 23.16 -13.74
CA PRO A 24 2.44 24.13 -14.79
C PRO A 24 2.12 23.54 -16.17
N SER A 25 1.65 24.37 -17.10
CA SER A 25 1.36 23.95 -18.49
C SER A 25 2.59 23.38 -19.21
N GLU A 26 3.79 23.83 -18.83
CA GLU A 26 5.08 23.34 -19.36
C GLU A 26 5.72 22.24 -18.48
N GLY A 27 5.04 21.83 -17.41
CA GLY A 27 5.52 20.85 -16.44
C GLY A 27 5.46 19.41 -16.93
N ARG A 28 6.04 18.50 -16.13
CA ARG A 28 5.84 17.06 -16.36
C ARG A 28 4.36 16.73 -16.09
N PRO A 29 3.71 15.92 -16.95
CA PRO A 29 2.32 15.57 -16.75
C PRO A 29 2.14 14.74 -15.46
N LEU A 30 1.15 15.16 -14.67
CA LEU A 30 0.57 14.39 -13.58
C LEU A 30 -0.77 13.83 -14.07
N ALA A 31 -0.89 12.51 -14.08
CA ALA A 31 -2.15 11.83 -14.32
C ALA A 31 -2.84 11.52 -12.99
N VAL A 32 -4.17 11.45 -13.02
CA VAL A 32 -4.99 10.96 -11.91
C VAL A 32 -5.65 9.66 -12.38
N ALA A 33 -5.60 8.62 -11.55
CA ALA A 33 -6.17 7.32 -11.89
C ALA A 33 -6.80 6.64 -10.66
N HIS A 34 -7.89 5.92 -10.86
CA HIS A 34 -8.49 5.11 -9.80
C HIS A 34 -7.62 3.89 -9.50
N LEU A 35 -7.34 3.66 -8.21
CA LEU A 35 -6.69 2.44 -7.71
C LEU A 35 -7.16 2.17 -6.28
N LYS A 36 -8.00 1.16 -6.12
CA LYS A 36 -8.35 0.65 -4.80
C LYS A 36 -7.38 -0.45 -4.37
N TRP A 37 -6.91 -0.39 -3.13
CA TRP A 37 -5.96 -1.39 -2.63
C TRP A 37 -6.60 -2.78 -2.58
N GLY A 38 -5.82 -3.79 -2.98
CA GLY A 38 -6.24 -5.18 -3.05
C GLY A 38 -7.22 -5.51 -4.18
N GLU A 39 -7.57 -4.57 -5.05
CA GLU A 39 -8.47 -4.83 -6.19
C GLU A 39 -7.77 -5.54 -7.36
N ALA A 40 -6.49 -5.24 -7.57
CA ALA A 40 -5.69 -5.80 -8.66
C ALA A 40 -4.45 -6.52 -8.11
N ASP A 41 -4.29 -7.78 -8.48
CA ASP A 41 -3.14 -8.63 -8.09
C ASP A 41 -2.10 -8.70 -9.21
N GLY A 42 -0.82 -8.78 -8.82
CA GLY A 42 0.30 -8.93 -9.75
C GLY A 42 0.35 -7.81 -10.80
N ASP A 43 0.54 -8.19 -12.06
CA ASP A 43 0.69 -7.23 -13.16
C ASP A 43 -0.59 -6.45 -13.47
N LYS A 44 -1.77 -6.93 -13.02
CA LYS A 44 -3.04 -6.22 -13.21
C LYS A 44 -3.05 -4.83 -12.55
N ALA A 45 -2.29 -4.64 -11.47
CA ALA A 45 -2.17 -3.34 -10.83
C ALA A 45 -1.40 -2.34 -11.71
N LEU A 46 -0.42 -2.82 -12.48
CA LEU A 46 0.30 -2.00 -13.46
C LEU A 46 -0.57 -1.70 -14.67
N GLU A 47 -1.30 -2.71 -15.18
CA GLU A 47 -2.23 -2.57 -16.31
C GLU A 47 -3.34 -1.55 -16.02
N ALA A 48 -3.94 -1.60 -14.82
CA ALA A 48 -4.95 -0.65 -14.37
C ALA A 48 -4.47 0.82 -14.41
N LEU A 49 -3.16 1.02 -14.33
CA LEU A 49 -2.51 2.33 -14.38
C LEU A 49 -1.87 2.64 -15.74
N GLY A 50 -2.04 1.76 -16.74
CA GLY A 50 -1.40 1.89 -18.04
C GLY A 50 0.13 1.81 -18.00
N LEU A 51 0.68 1.13 -16.99
CA LEU A 51 2.12 0.95 -16.81
C LEU A 51 2.59 -0.36 -17.41
N SER A 52 3.63 -0.30 -18.24
CA SER A 52 4.29 -1.49 -18.82
C SER A 52 5.43 -2.03 -17.96
N ARG A 53 5.80 -1.32 -16.89
CA ARG A 53 6.83 -1.73 -15.93
C ARG A 53 6.57 -1.09 -14.57
N PRO A 54 7.12 -1.65 -13.48
CA PRO A 54 7.08 -1.01 -12.17
C PRO A 54 7.63 0.43 -12.19
N PRO A 55 7.00 1.38 -11.46
CA PRO A 55 7.55 2.71 -11.26
C PRO A 55 8.86 2.68 -10.48
N ASP A 56 9.68 3.70 -10.67
CA ASP A 56 10.95 3.82 -9.94
C ASP A 56 10.71 4.24 -8.46
N LEU A 57 9.59 4.93 -8.17
CA LEU A 57 9.22 5.41 -6.83
C LEU A 57 7.70 5.29 -6.57
N LEU A 58 7.35 4.67 -5.44
CA LEU A 58 6.02 4.69 -4.82
C LEU A 58 6.04 5.60 -3.57
N ILE A 59 5.06 6.46 -3.39
CA ILE A 59 4.90 7.31 -2.20
C ILE A 59 3.51 7.10 -1.63
N ALA A 60 3.41 6.64 -0.38
CA ALA A 60 2.15 6.51 0.34
C ALA A 60 2.20 7.31 1.64
N THR A 61 1.35 8.32 1.77
CA THR A 61 1.35 9.22 2.93
C THR A 61 0.08 9.05 3.73
N GLY A 62 0.21 8.73 5.02
CA GLY A 62 -0.96 8.56 5.88
C GLY A 62 -1.84 7.35 5.52
N CYS A 63 -1.31 6.34 4.85
CA CYS A 63 -2.06 5.15 4.42
C CYS A 63 -2.15 4.05 5.49
N VAL A 64 -1.33 4.13 6.55
CA VAL A 64 -1.29 3.13 7.63
C VAL A 64 -1.79 3.74 8.94
N TYR A 65 -3.11 3.71 9.10
CA TYR A 65 -3.86 4.22 10.25
C TYR A 65 -4.98 3.22 10.60
N GLY A 66 -5.72 3.49 11.68
CA GLY A 66 -6.82 2.64 12.12
C GLY A 66 -6.37 1.35 12.79
N GLY A 67 -7.15 0.29 12.61
CA GLY A 67 -6.92 -1.04 13.20
C GLY A 67 -7.26 -2.21 12.29
N GLU A 68 -7.60 -1.94 11.02
CA GLU A 68 -8.16 -2.91 10.09
C GLU A 68 -7.05 -3.69 9.37
N SER A 69 -6.66 -4.83 9.94
CA SER A 69 -5.60 -5.71 9.41
C SER A 69 -5.81 -6.08 7.93
N GLU A 70 -7.05 -6.28 7.47
CA GLU A 70 -7.35 -6.60 6.07
C GLU A 70 -7.05 -5.46 5.11
N VAL A 71 -7.26 -4.21 5.54
CA VAL A 71 -6.91 -3.01 4.75
C VAL A 71 -5.40 -2.91 4.62
N TRP A 72 -4.66 -3.21 5.69
CA TRP A 72 -3.20 -3.23 5.68
C TRP A 72 -2.63 -4.37 4.82
N ALA A 73 -3.27 -5.54 4.84
CA ALA A 73 -2.93 -6.64 3.95
C ALA A 73 -3.17 -6.27 2.48
N ALA A 74 -4.30 -5.63 2.16
CA ALA A 74 -4.63 -5.14 0.83
C ALA A 74 -3.60 -4.11 0.34
N LEU A 75 -3.23 -3.14 1.18
CA LEU A 75 -2.17 -2.18 0.88
C LEU A 75 -0.82 -2.87 0.63
N SER A 76 -0.42 -3.81 1.50
CA SER A 76 0.83 -4.57 1.33
C SER A 76 0.87 -5.30 -0.01
N ARG A 77 -0.22 -5.97 -0.40
CA ARG A 77 -0.34 -6.63 -1.71
C ARG A 77 -0.22 -5.66 -2.86
N THR A 78 -0.93 -4.54 -2.82
CA THR A 78 -0.85 -3.50 -3.87
C THR A 78 0.55 -2.91 -3.99
N LEU A 79 1.24 -2.61 -2.87
CA LEU A 79 2.62 -2.15 -2.90
C LEU A 79 3.54 -3.19 -3.54
N SER A 80 3.37 -4.48 -3.21
CA SER A 80 4.16 -5.57 -3.79
C SER A 80 3.89 -5.75 -5.28
N ALA A 81 2.63 -5.64 -5.72
CA ALA A 81 2.23 -5.75 -7.12
C ALA A 81 2.82 -4.62 -7.97
N LEU A 82 2.86 -3.40 -7.43
CA LEU A 82 3.44 -2.24 -8.10
C LEU A 82 4.98 -2.17 -8.01
N SER A 83 5.63 -2.98 -7.18
CA SER A 83 7.07 -2.86 -6.94
C SER A 83 7.91 -3.84 -7.77
N GLY A 84 8.92 -3.35 -8.47
CA GLY A 84 9.97 -4.14 -9.11
C GLY A 84 11.28 -4.13 -8.32
N PRO A 85 12.35 -4.75 -8.87
CA PRO A 85 13.68 -4.78 -8.26
C PRO A 85 14.32 -3.40 -8.01
N HIS A 86 13.88 -2.39 -8.75
CA HIS A 86 14.40 -1.02 -8.68
C HIS A 86 13.38 -0.01 -8.12
N THR A 87 12.24 -0.49 -7.62
CA THR A 87 11.23 0.39 -7.04
C THR A 87 11.59 0.71 -5.59
N LEU A 88 11.70 1.99 -5.28
CA LEU A 88 11.75 2.48 -3.91
C LEU A 88 10.33 2.80 -3.45
N VAL A 89 9.93 2.32 -2.28
CA VAL A 89 8.65 2.71 -1.65
C VAL A 89 8.93 3.59 -0.45
N LEU A 90 8.29 4.76 -0.37
CA LEU A 90 8.34 5.66 0.77
C LEU A 90 6.97 5.73 1.44
N LEU A 91 6.92 5.27 2.68
CA LEU A 91 5.75 5.44 3.55
C LEU A 91 6.02 6.60 4.52
N ALA A 92 5.16 7.60 4.52
CA ALA A 92 5.23 8.71 5.47
C ALA A 92 4.09 8.63 6.48
N HIS A 93 4.44 8.77 7.76
CA HIS A 93 3.54 8.60 8.89
C HIS A 93 3.57 9.83 9.81
N GLY A 94 2.39 10.38 10.11
CA GLY A 94 2.20 11.42 11.12
C GLY A 94 1.80 10.85 12.48
N ALA A 95 1.24 11.70 13.35
CA ALA A 95 0.81 11.31 14.70
C ALA A 95 -0.36 10.30 14.71
N GLY A 96 -1.21 10.29 13.67
CA GLY A 96 -2.34 9.37 13.55
C GLY A 96 -2.00 7.98 12.99
N ALA A 97 -0.71 7.61 12.94
CA ALA A 97 -0.31 6.31 12.44
C ALA A 97 -0.82 5.16 13.32
N ALA A 98 -1.08 4.01 12.71
CA ALA A 98 -1.53 2.83 13.44
C ALA A 98 -0.53 2.41 14.55
N PRO A 99 -0.99 1.75 15.62
CA PRO A 99 -0.12 1.32 16.71
C PRO A 99 1.08 0.50 16.24
N GLY A 100 2.27 0.84 16.76
CA GLY A 100 3.52 0.16 16.44
C GLY A 100 4.21 0.59 15.14
N VAL A 101 3.51 1.31 14.24
CA VAL A 101 4.06 1.70 12.93
C VAL A 101 5.34 2.52 13.06
N HIS A 102 5.35 3.56 13.91
CA HIS A 102 6.57 4.35 14.13
C HIS A 102 7.75 3.51 14.58
N GLY A 103 7.52 2.39 15.26
CA GLY A 103 8.53 1.46 15.75
C GLY A 103 8.98 0.39 14.76
N LEU A 104 8.48 0.40 13.51
CA LEU A 104 8.63 -0.70 12.53
C LEU A 104 8.08 -2.03 13.06
N ARG A 105 6.97 -1.98 13.80
CA ARG A 105 6.32 -3.13 14.44
C ARG A 105 4.82 -3.11 14.16
N GLY A 106 4.14 -4.20 14.53
CA GLY A 106 2.68 -4.31 14.41
C GLY A 106 2.25 -5.02 13.13
N ALA A 107 0.93 -5.14 12.96
CA ALA A 107 0.37 -6.04 11.96
C ALA A 107 0.66 -5.60 10.51
N PHE A 108 0.69 -4.29 10.22
CA PHE A 108 1.11 -3.80 8.91
C PHE A 108 2.50 -4.33 8.52
N TYR A 109 3.49 -4.20 9.41
CA TYR A 109 4.84 -4.68 9.10
C TYR A 109 4.95 -6.20 9.04
N ALA A 110 4.10 -6.93 9.76
CA ALA A 110 3.98 -8.38 9.61
C ALA A 110 3.52 -8.76 8.19
N HIS A 111 2.55 -8.04 7.62
CA HIS A 111 2.08 -8.25 6.25
C HIS A 111 3.11 -7.90 5.17
N THR A 112 4.00 -6.95 5.43
CA THR A 112 5.01 -6.52 4.44
C THR A 112 6.33 -7.29 4.53
N ALA A 113 6.64 -7.91 5.67
CA ALA A 113 7.96 -8.47 5.98
C ALA A 113 8.43 -9.57 5.02
N ALA A 114 7.49 -10.30 4.41
CA ALA A 114 7.82 -11.33 3.42
C ALA A 114 8.33 -10.73 2.10
N ALA A 115 7.78 -9.59 1.68
CA ALA A 115 8.04 -8.99 0.38
C ALA A 115 9.09 -7.86 0.42
N PHE A 116 9.29 -7.23 1.57
CA PHE A 116 10.08 -6.00 1.66
C PHE A 116 11.11 -6.02 2.79
N ASP A 117 12.28 -5.47 2.49
CA ASP A 117 13.20 -4.96 3.50
C ASP A 117 12.83 -3.51 3.83
N VAL A 118 12.66 -3.23 5.12
CA VAL A 118 12.18 -1.93 5.59
C VAL A 118 13.27 -1.23 6.40
N ARG A 119 13.49 0.05 6.12
CA ARG A 119 14.40 0.91 6.87
C ARG A 119 13.73 2.22 7.25
N ARG A 120 14.03 2.72 8.44
CA ARG A 120 13.65 4.08 8.83
C ARG A 120 14.62 5.08 8.22
N VAL A 121 14.09 6.09 7.54
CA VAL A 121 14.86 7.26 7.10
C VAL A 121 15.18 8.11 8.31
N SER A 122 16.41 8.59 8.41
CA SER A 122 16.82 9.31 9.61
C SER A 122 16.16 10.68 9.70
N GLN A 123 15.70 11.06 10.90
CA GLN A 123 14.99 12.32 11.07
C GLN A 123 15.85 13.56 10.80
N HIS A 124 17.17 13.45 10.93
CA HIS A 124 18.07 14.57 10.64
C HIS A 124 18.14 14.92 9.15
N THR A 125 17.73 14.00 8.26
CA THR A 125 17.65 14.27 6.82
C THR A 125 16.34 14.92 6.41
N LEU A 126 15.37 15.02 7.34
CA LEU A 126 14.10 15.70 7.09
C LEU A 126 14.24 17.20 7.30
N HIS A 127 13.43 17.96 6.58
CA HIS A 127 13.26 19.40 6.81
C HIS A 127 12.90 19.64 8.29
N ALA A 128 13.43 20.71 8.88
CA ALA A 128 13.30 20.99 10.32
C ALA A 128 11.83 20.99 10.76
N ASP A 129 10.95 21.58 9.96
CA ASP A 129 9.51 21.69 10.23
C ASP A 129 8.76 20.36 10.16
N HIS A 130 9.38 19.31 9.63
CA HIS A 130 8.75 18.00 9.40
C HIS A 130 9.44 16.86 10.16
N ARG A 131 10.29 17.18 11.15
CA ARG A 131 10.93 16.17 12.01
C ARG A 131 9.95 15.39 12.90
N GLY A 132 8.70 15.83 12.99
CA GLY A 132 7.62 15.08 13.64
C GLY A 132 7.11 13.88 12.81
N CYS A 133 7.44 13.81 11.52
CA CYS A 133 7.07 12.70 10.65
C CYS A 133 8.06 11.53 10.76
N GLN A 134 7.56 10.32 10.56
CA GLN A 134 8.38 9.13 10.33
C GLN A 134 8.29 8.75 8.86
N ILE A 135 9.44 8.54 8.22
CA ILE A 135 9.50 8.01 6.85
C ILE A 135 10.15 6.63 6.90
N HIS A 136 9.48 5.66 6.30
CA HIS A 136 9.98 4.30 6.13
C HIS A 136 10.20 4.03 4.65
N ALA A 137 11.42 3.64 4.31
CA ALA A 137 11.81 3.21 2.97
C ALA A 137 11.70 1.68 2.89
N LEU A 138 10.98 1.18 1.91
CA LEU A 138 10.84 -0.25 1.63
C LEU A 138 11.47 -0.54 0.27
N VAL A 139 12.24 -1.63 0.20
CA VAL A 139 12.81 -2.17 -1.03
C VAL A 139 12.37 -3.62 -1.16
N ARG A 140 11.94 -4.02 -2.36
CA ARG A 140 11.45 -5.37 -2.60
C ARG A 140 12.59 -6.38 -2.45
N ARG A 141 12.37 -7.39 -1.63
CA ARG A 141 13.27 -8.54 -1.51
C ARG A 141 13.35 -9.25 -2.85
N GLN A 142 14.56 -9.52 -3.32
CA GLN A 142 14.72 -10.43 -4.43
C GLN A 142 14.44 -11.86 -3.94
N PRO A 143 13.73 -12.69 -4.72
CA PRO A 143 13.74 -14.12 -4.47
C PRO A 143 15.21 -14.53 -4.35
N ALA A 144 15.56 -15.29 -3.31
CA ALA A 144 16.89 -15.88 -3.25
C ALA A 144 17.09 -16.67 -4.55
N ASP A 145 18.11 -16.32 -5.33
CA ASP A 145 18.43 -16.99 -6.59
C ASP A 145 18.47 -18.51 -6.34
N GLY A 146 17.42 -19.23 -6.77
CA GLY A 146 17.33 -20.69 -6.62
C GLY A 146 16.12 -21.28 -5.89
N ALA A 147 15.21 -20.48 -5.30
CA ALA A 147 13.91 -21.02 -4.85
C ALA A 147 12.92 -21.07 -6.04
N ALA A 148 13.17 -21.99 -6.97
CA ALA A 148 12.21 -22.34 -8.02
C ALA A 148 10.85 -22.64 -7.38
N ALA A 149 9.79 -22.17 -8.02
CA ALA A 149 8.40 -22.39 -7.65
C ALA A 149 8.12 -23.90 -7.44
N GLY A 150 8.25 -24.36 -6.20
CA GLY A 150 7.65 -25.60 -5.75
C GLY A 150 6.17 -25.35 -5.61
N GLY A 151 5.40 -25.73 -6.63
CA GLY A 151 3.94 -25.79 -6.55
C GLY A 151 3.55 -26.59 -5.32
N VAL A 152 2.80 -25.96 -4.41
CA VAL A 152 2.08 -26.69 -3.38
C VAL A 152 0.91 -27.35 -4.09
N GLU A 153 1.07 -28.61 -4.48
CA GLU A 153 -0.04 -29.49 -4.80
C GLU A 153 -0.92 -29.59 -3.55
N CYS A 154 -2.14 -29.05 -3.65
CA CYS A 154 -3.21 -29.35 -2.73
C CYS A 154 -3.60 -30.82 -2.90
N ALA A 155 -3.09 -31.69 -2.04
CA ALA A 155 -3.63 -33.04 -1.91
C ALA A 155 -5.01 -32.98 -1.24
N GLU A 156 -6.04 -33.32 -2.01
CA GLU A 156 -7.36 -33.72 -1.50
C GLU A 156 -7.23 -35.05 -0.74
N GLY A 157 -7.90 -35.15 0.41
CA GLY A 157 -7.94 -36.36 1.22
C GLY A 157 -8.90 -36.26 2.40
N VAL A 158 -10.17 -36.58 2.12
CA VAL A 158 -11.29 -36.96 3.01
C VAL A 158 -10.82 -37.95 4.11
N ASP A 159 -11.36 -38.10 5.32
CA ASP A 159 -12.73 -38.01 5.86
C ASP A 159 -12.65 -38.14 7.41
N GLY A 160 -13.65 -37.64 8.17
CA GLY A 160 -13.83 -38.07 9.57
C GLY A 160 -14.44 -37.06 10.56
N ALA A 161 -15.74 -36.78 10.43
CA ALA A 161 -16.58 -36.34 11.56
C ALA A 161 -17.06 -37.59 12.36
N PRO A 162 -17.71 -37.53 13.56
CA PRO A 162 -18.46 -36.39 14.13
C PRO A 162 -18.42 -36.22 15.67
N ALA A 163 -18.94 -35.09 16.19
CA ALA A 163 -20.11 -35.05 17.10
C ALA A 163 -20.22 -33.81 18.04
N LYS A 164 -21.43 -33.23 18.05
CA LYS A 164 -22.24 -32.70 19.18
C LYS A 164 -22.12 -31.22 19.66
N ARG A 165 -22.98 -30.38 19.06
CA ARG A 165 -24.19 -29.69 19.61
C ARG A 165 -24.13 -28.92 20.94
N ALA A 166 -24.39 -27.60 20.88
CA ALA A 166 -25.26 -26.73 21.74
C ALA A 166 -24.69 -25.28 21.78
N LYS A 167 -25.40 -24.13 21.84
CA LYS A 167 -26.81 -23.70 21.88
C LYS A 167 -26.85 -22.15 21.73
N ARG A 168 -27.84 -21.65 20.97
CA ARG A 168 -28.29 -20.26 20.65
C ARG A 168 -28.24 -19.15 21.74
N ARG A 169 -28.03 -17.89 21.32
CA ARG A 169 -28.97 -16.71 21.17
C ARG A 169 -28.17 -15.42 20.85
N ALA A 170 -28.40 -14.67 19.75
CA ALA A 170 -29.30 -13.49 19.52
C ALA A 170 -29.05 -12.31 20.50
N ASP A 171 -28.93 -11.02 20.18
CA ASP A 171 -29.31 -10.11 19.07
C ASP A 171 -28.30 -8.91 19.06
N VAL A 172 -27.86 -8.35 17.93
CA VAL A 172 -28.42 -7.26 17.07
C VAL A 172 -28.55 -5.87 17.73
N GLY A 173 -27.74 -4.95 17.22
CA GLY A 173 -27.72 -3.49 17.42
C GLY A 173 -26.29 -3.03 17.12
N GLY A 174 -25.95 -2.38 16.01
CA GLY A 174 -26.53 -1.17 15.42
C GLY A 174 -25.41 -0.14 15.42
N GLY A 175 -25.06 0.46 14.26
CA GLY A 175 -24.08 1.56 14.26
C GLY A 175 -23.29 1.74 12.98
N ALA A 176 -23.83 2.59 12.12
CA ALA A 176 -23.18 3.63 11.32
C ALA A 176 -21.85 3.34 10.59
N GLY A 177 -21.89 3.57 9.28
CA GLY A 177 -20.75 3.53 8.38
C GLY A 177 -19.61 4.48 8.80
N GLY A 178 -18.42 3.91 8.87
CA GLY A 178 -17.18 4.64 8.72
C GLY A 178 -16.74 4.52 7.27
N SER A 179 -16.99 5.56 6.48
CA SER A 179 -16.24 5.77 5.24
C SER A 179 -14.79 6.07 5.65
N GLY A 180 -13.95 5.04 5.66
CA GLY A 180 -12.51 5.22 5.79
C GLY A 180 -12.02 5.83 4.49
N SER A 181 -11.74 7.14 4.49
CA SER A 181 -11.12 7.81 3.35
C SER A 181 -9.78 7.13 3.07
N ALA A 182 -9.66 6.43 1.94
CA ALA A 182 -8.40 5.84 1.54
C ALA A 182 -7.35 6.95 1.41
N GLY A 183 -6.14 6.70 1.90
CA GLY A 183 -5.03 7.64 1.74
C GLY A 183 -4.51 7.56 0.30
N ALA A 184 -4.25 8.71 -0.32
CA ALA A 184 -3.74 8.76 -1.68
C ALA A 184 -2.33 8.15 -1.80
N LEU A 185 -2.11 7.35 -2.85
CA LEU A 185 -0.80 6.85 -3.26
C LEU A 185 -0.32 7.67 -4.47
N THR A 186 0.91 8.17 -4.44
CA THR A 186 1.53 8.92 -5.54
C THR A 186 2.69 8.13 -6.12
N LEU A 187 2.69 7.97 -7.44
CA LEU A 187 3.72 7.27 -8.20
C LEU A 187 4.60 8.29 -8.90
N ALA A 188 5.92 8.23 -8.71
CA ALA A 188 6.85 9.15 -9.35
C ALA A 188 7.94 8.41 -10.12
N ARG A 189 8.39 9.01 -11.23
CA ARG A 189 9.52 8.51 -12.03
C ARG A 189 10.74 9.38 -11.81
N TRP A 190 11.74 8.89 -11.07
CA TRP A 190 13.02 9.58 -10.89
C TRP A 190 14.00 9.19 -12.01
N ARG A 191 14.60 10.17 -12.68
CA ARG A 191 15.78 9.97 -13.51
C ARG A 191 16.84 10.92 -12.95
N GLY A 192 17.88 10.37 -12.33
CA GLY A 192 19.05 11.16 -11.95
C GLY A 192 19.68 11.76 -13.21
N SER A 193 19.87 13.07 -13.22
CA SER A 193 20.76 13.72 -14.16
C SER A 193 22.18 13.53 -13.62
N THR A 194 22.96 12.67 -14.26
CA THR A 194 24.43 12.68 -14.19
C THR A 194 24.96 13.76 -15.10
#